data_AF-A0A811L6L1-F1
#
_entry.id   AF-A0A811L6L1-F1
#
_cell.length_a   1.000
_cell.length_b   1.000
_cell.length_c   1.000
_cell.angle_alpha   90.00
_cell.angle_beta   90.00
_cell.angle_gamma   90.00
#
_symmetry.space_group_name_H-M   'P 1'
#
loop_
_entity.id
_entity.type
_entity.pdbx_description
1 polymer ?
#
loop_
_entity_poly.entity_id
_entity_poly.type
_entity_poly.pdbx_seq_one_letter_code
_entity_poly.pdbx_strand_id
1 'polypeptide(L)'
;MVVKFLFYFSIFFVRYQDVSAGFGDYEIEARGKLSCHGTPLYGMQYVTVQLYDDDRFEDDLLGEEIVDVKGYFHLVTETNDWFGVNLVLVISHTCHNIDHRCAMTILRQYEADSFNCGKRVCLDFGDIELSEQKVHHTDVFERRCYPMRHYHDEDGTWEDERWKHL
;
A
#
# COMPACT_ATOMS: atom_id res chain seq x y z
N MET A 1 65.15 9.74 -26.31
CA MET A 1 64.03 10.63 -25.93
C MET A 1 62.88 10.34 -26.87
N VAL A 2 61.67 10.25 -26.33
CA VAL A 2 60.38 10.04 -27.01
C VAL A 2 60.18 8.66 -27.65
N VAL A 3 59.30 7.87 -27.03
CA VAL A 3 58.26 6.97 -27.60
C VAL A 3 58.03 5.85 -26.58
N LYS A 4 57.34 6.16 -25.48
CA LYS A 4 56.66 5.18 -24.59
C LYS A 4 55.57 5.89 -23.81
N PHE A 5 54.52 6.35 -24.50
CA PHE A 5 53.38 6.96 -23.79
C PHE A 5 52.08 6.85 -24.60
N LEU A 6 51.69 5.65 -25.00
CA LEU A 6 50.35 5.38 -25.53
C LEU A 6 49.86 3.99 -25.12
N PHE A 7 49.76 3.73 -23.82
CA PHE A 7 49.08 2.54 -23.29
C PHE A 7 48.40 2.84 -21.94
N TYR A 8 47.78 4.02 -21.80
CA TYR A 8 47.02 4.41 -20.60
C TYR A 8 45.64 4.99 -20.96
N PHE A 9 44.96 4.40 -21.96
CA PHE A 9 43.63 4.84 -22.37
C PHE A 9 42.66 3.68 -22.67
N SER A 10 42.74 2.57 -21.93
CA SER A 10 41.79 1.45 -22.10
C SER A 10 41.27 0.82 -20.81
N ILE A 11 41.56 1.39 -19.64
CA ILE A 11 41.03 0.89 -18.35
C ILE A 11 40.14 1.92 -17.64
N PHE A 12 39.67 2.94 -18.37
CA PHE A 12 38.43 3.63 -18.04
C PHE A 12 37.28 3.01 -18.85
N PHE A 13 37.22 1.66 -18.88
CA PHE A 13 35.93 1.01 -18.95
C PHE A 13 35.24 1.37 -17.64
N VAL A 14 34.51 2.48 -17.70
CA VAL A 14 33.39 2.78 -16.82
C VAL A 14 32.75 1.44 -16.47
N ARG A 15 32.92 1.03 -15.22
CA ARG A 15 32.06 0.03 -14.61
C ARG A 15 30.68 0.68 -14.64
N TYR A 16 29.98 0.51 -15.75
CA TYR A 16 28.55 0.69 -15.80
C TYR A 16 28.05 -0.16 -14.65
N GLN A 17 27.57 0.49 -13.59
CA GLN A 17 26.86 -0.23 -12.56
C GLN A 17 25.73 -0.93 -13.29
N ASP A 18 25.63 -2.24 -13.11
CA ASP A 18 24.43 -2.99 -13.48
C ASP A 18 23.30 -2.37 -12.65
N VAL A 19 22.65 -1.33 -13.19
CA VAL A 19 21.32 -0.94 -12.73
C VAL A 19 20.42 -2.02 -13.29
N SER A 20 20.32 -3.13 -12.55
CA SER A 20 19.19 -4.03 -12.67
C SER A 20 17.97 -3.22 -12.21
N ALA A 21 17.42 -2.43 -13.13
CA ALA A 21 16.02 -2.10 -13.11
C ALA A 21 15.28 -3.42 -12.89
N GLY A 22 14.69 -3.58 -11.72
CA GLY A 22 13.99 -4.78 -11.32
C GLY A 22 12.61 -4.78 -11.95
N PHE A 23 12.54 -5.04 -13.25
CA PHE A 23 11.28 -5.42 -13.89
C PHE A 23 10.75 -6.67 -13.18
N GLY A 24 9.63 -6.56 -12.48
CA GLY A 24 9.12 -7.67 -11.70
C GLY A 24 7.60 -7.71 -11.68
N ASP A 25 7.06 -8.89 -11.96
CA ASP A 25 5.74 -9.25 -11.48
C ASP A 25 5.87 -9.56 -9.98
N TYR A 26 5.17 -8.80 -9.14
CA TYR A 26 5.13 -8.99 -7.69
C TYR A 26 3.78 -9.57 -7.32
N GLU A 27 3.80 -10.73 -6.65
CA GLU A 27 2.63 -11.24 -5.94
C GLU A 27 2.78 -10.85 -4.46
N ILE A 28 1.73 -10.22 -3.92
CA ILE A 28 1.72 -9.61 -2.60
C ILE A 28 0.60 -10.22 -1.76
N GLU A 29 0.91 -10.56 -0.52
CA GLU A 29 -0.06 -11.01 0.48
C GLU A 29 0.03 -10.09 1.70
N ALA A 30 -1.10 -9.50 2.10
CA ALA A 30 -1.20 -8.65 3.27
C ALA A 30 -2.32 -9.16 4.19
N ARG A 31 -2.03 -9.25 5.50
CA ARG A 31 -3.03 -9.72 6.47
C ARG A 31 -2.89 -9.00 7.81
N GLY A 32 -3.94 -9.14 8.61
CA GLY A 32 -3.96 -8.65 9.98
C GLY A 32 -5.33 -8.80 10.61
N LYS A 33 -5.46 -8.22 11.80
CA LYS A 33 -6.69 -8.23 12.57
C LYS A 33 -6.98 -6.86 13.16
N LEU A 34 -8.18 -6.36 12.92
CA LEU A 34 -8.63 -5.06 13.38
C LEU A 34 -9.48 -5.19 14.65
N SER A 35 -9.26 -4.28 15.59
CA SER A 35 -10.12 -4.06 16.74
C SER A 35 -10.49 -2.59 16.88
N CYS A 36 -11.59 -2.36 17.59
CA CYS A 36 -12.01 -1.03 18.02
C CYS A 36 -12.32 -1.10 19.52
N HIS A 37 -11.59 -0.33 20.32
CA HIS A 37 -11.66 -0.32 21.78
C HIS A 37 -11.45 -1.70 22.42
N GLY A 38 -10.50 -2.48 21.91
CA GLY A 38 -10.19 -3.83 22.38
C GLY A 38 -11.26 -4.87 22.03
N THR A 39 -12.25 -4.53 21.20
CA THR A 39 -13.30 -5.45 20.75
C THR A 39 -13.21 -5.69 19.24
N PRO A 40 -13.57 -6.90 18.76
CA PRO A 40 -13.73 -7.13 17.32
C PRO A 40 -14.83 -6.23 16.74
N LEU A 41 -14.85 -6.08 15.41
CA LEU A 41 -15.68 -5.10 14.68
C LEU A 41 -17.21 -5.35 14.68
N TYR A 42 -17.74 -6.10 15.66
CA TYR A 42 -19.16 -6.40 15.76
C TYR A 42 -20.02 -5.13 15.83
N GLY A 43 -20.90 -4.96 14.84
CA GLY A 43 -21.81 -3.81 14.75
C GLY A 43 -21.24 -2.62 13.96
N MET A 44 -19.98 -2.68 13.50
CA MET A 44 -19.46 -1.74 12.52
C MET A 44 -19.92 -2.17 11.12
N GLN A 45 -20.60 -1.28 10.41
CA GLN A 45 -21.11 -1.58 9.07
C GLN A 45 -20.05 -1.41 7.98
N TYR A 46 -18.99 -0.64 8.24
CA TYR A 46 -18.03 -0.25 7.21
C TYR A 46 -16.61 -0.22 7.79
N VAL A 47 -15.84 -1.25 7.46
CA VAL A 47 -14.38 -1.26 7.57
C VAL A 47 -13.82 -1.86 6.28
N THR A 48 -13.09 -1.04 5.55
CA THR A 48 -12.49 -1.40 4.26
C THR A 48 -10.98 -1.28 4.39
N VAL A 49 -10.27 -2.28 3.88
CA VAL A 49 -8.82 -2.31 3.81
C VAL A 49 -8.43 -2.23 2.34
N GLN A 50 -7.52 -1.31 2.04
CA GLN A 50 -6.97 -1.09 0.71
C GLN A 50 -5.45 -1.16 0.79
N LEU A 51 -4.84 -1.83 -0.20
CA LEU A 51 -3.40 -1.90 -0.35
C LEU A 51 -3.01 -1.08 -1.57
N TYR A 52 -2.12 -0.12 -1.36
CA TYR A 52 -1.61 0.79 -2.38
C TYR A 52 -0.12 0.57 -2.60
N ASP A 53 0.33 0.87 -3.81
CA ASP A 53 1.73 1.17 -4.11
C ASP A 53 1.95 2.68 -4.07
N ASP A 54 2.73 3.18 -3.11
CA ASP A 54 3.07 4.62 -2.96
C ASP A 54 4.39 4.88 -3.69
N ASP A 55 4.28 4.94 -5.01
CA ASP A 55 5.38 5.11 -5.94
C ASP A 55 5.45 6.58 -6.45
N ARG A 56 6.53 6.98 -7.11
CA ARG A 56 6.75 8.39 -7.47
C ARG A 56 5.92 8.87 -8.67
N PHE A 57 5.28 7.98 -9.40
CA PHE A 57 4.72 8.26 -10.71
C PHE A 57 3.20 8.02 -10.77
N GLU A 58 2.66 6.98 -10.13
CA GLU A 58 1.23 6.66 -10.05
C GLU A 58 0.92 5.86 -8.76
N ASP A 59 0.05 6.40 -7.88
CA ASP A 59 -0.40 5.69 -6.67
C ASP A 59 -1.45 4.63 -7.03
N ASP A 60 -1.02 3.38 -7.23
CA ASP A 60 -1.88 2.32 -7.72
C ASP A 60 -2.59 1.57 -6.58
N LEU A 61 -3.93 1.51 -6.65
CA LEU A 61 -4.71 0.60 -5.81
C LEU A 61 -4.44 -0.84 -6.26
N LEU A 62 -3.69 -1.59 -5.45
CA LEU A 62 -3.35 -2.97 -5.73
C LEU A 62 -4.48 -3.93 -5.35
N GLY A 63 -5.23 -3.65 -4.28
CA GLY A 63 -6.30 -4.52 -3.84
C GLY A 63 -7.17 -3.93 -2.74
N GLU A 64 -8.41 -4.42 -2.63
CA GLU A 64 -9.39 -3.98 -1.64
C GLU A 64 -10.14 -5.18 -1.05
N GLU A 65 -10.41 -5.12 0.26
CA GLU A 65 -11.22 -6.10 0.96
C GLU A 65 -12.11 -5.43 2.01
N ILE A 66 -13.33 -5.95 2.13
CA ILE A 66 -14.25 -5.60 3.22
C ILE A 66 -13.96 -6.53 4.38
N VAL A 67 -13.61 -5.95 5.53
CA VAL A 67 -13.20 -6.72 6.70
C VAL A 67 -14.39 -7.43 7.32
N ASP A 68 -14.17 -8.67 7.75
CA ASP A 68 -15.21 -9.45 8.39
C ASP A 68 -15.57 -8.92 9.79
N VAL A 69 -16.68 -9.38 10.35
CA VAL A 69 -17.14 -8.97 11.69
C VAL A 69 -16.19 -9.37 12.83
N LYS A 70 -15.25 -10.30 12.57
CA LYS A 70 -14.23 -10.74 13.52
C LYS A 70 -12.97 -9.88 13.43
N GLY A 71 -12.90 -8.97 12.47
CA GLY A 71 -11.80 -8.04 12.25
C GLY A 71 -10.70 -8.58 11.34
N TYR A 72 -10.81 -9.78 10.78
CA TYR A 72 -9.74 -10.34 9.96
C TYR A 72 -9.81 -9.82 8.52
N PHE A 73 -8.65 -9.51 7.96
CA PHE A 73 -8.46 -9.24 6.54
C PHE A 73 -7.29 -10.07 5.99
N HIS A 74 -7.40 -10.46 4.73
CA HIS A 74 -6.41 -11.22 3.99
C HIS A 74 -6.49 -10.89 2.49
N LEU A 75 -5.62 -9.97 2.08
CA LEU A 75 -5.47 -9.52 0.70
C LEU A 75 -4.38 -10.32 -0.01
N VAL A 76 -4.67 -10.77 -1.22
CA VAL A 76 -3.68 -11.32 -2.16
C VAL A 76 -3.86 -10.60 -3.49
N THR A 77 -2.79 -10.02 -4.01
CA THR A 77 -2.81 -9.24 -5.25
C THR A 77 -1.52 -9.41 -6.05
N GLU A 78 -1.55 -9.00 -7.31
CA GLU A 78 -0.42 -9.01 -8.22
C GLU A 78 -0.24 -7.63 -8.85
N THR A 79 1.00 -7.16 -8.98
CA THR A 79 1.33 -5.92 -9.67
C THR A 79 2.59 -6.08 -10.52
N ASN A 80 2.74 -5.23 -11.53
CA ASN A 80 3.93 -5.16 -12.35
C ASN A 80 4.54 -3.77 -12.15
N ASP A 81 5.66 -3.72 -11.43
CA ASP A 81 6.39 -2.49 -11.19
C ASP A 81 7.85 -2.65 -11.64
N TRP A 82 8.36 -1.60 -12.25
CA TRP A 82 9.72 -1.48 -12.75
C TRP A 82 10.73 -1.13 -11.66
N PHE A 83 10.32 -0.32 -10.68
CA PHE A 83 11.21 0.18 -9.62
C PHE A 83 11.01 -0.53 -8.28
N GLY A 84 10.05 -1.45 -8.24
CA GLY A 84 9.70 -2.23 -7.06
C GLY A 84 8.70 -1.50 -6.16
N VAL A 85 7.97 -2.28 -5.39
CA VAL A 85 6.77 -1.81 -4.69
C VAL A 85 7.06 -1.12 -3.35
N ASN A 86 6.31 -0.06 -3.04
CA ASN A 86 6.30 0.63 -1.75
C ASN A 86 4.89 0.56 -1.13
N LEU A 87 4.66 -0.49 -0.33
CA LEU A 87 3.31 -0.85 0.06
C LEU A 87 2.77 0.02 1.21
N VAL A 88 1.54 0.48 1.04
CA VAL A 88 0.78 1.24 2.04
C VAL A 88 -0.58 0.60 2.24
N LEU A 89 -0.88 0.25 3.50
CA LEU A 89 -2.19 -0.24 3.91
C LEU A 89 -3.04 0.93 4.42
N VAL A 90 -4.16 1.15 3.76
CA VAL A 90 -5.14 2.18 4.12
C VAL A 90 -6.39 1.48 4.66
N ILE A 91 -6.80 1.89 5.85
CA ILE A 91 -7.98 1.34 6.53
C ILE A 91 -8.99 2.46 6.72
N SER A 92 -10.11 2.36 6.01
CA SER A 92 -11.26 3.25 6.16
C SER A 92 -12.24 2.67 7.17
N HIS A 93 -12.58 3.41 8.22
CA HIS A 93 -13.44 2.90 9.30
C HIS A 93 -14.31 3.98 9.97
N THR A 94 -15.30 3.52 10.73
CA THR A 94 -16.13 4.37 11.61
C THR A 94 -15.81 4.24 13.10
N CYS A 95 -14.74 3.53 13.48
CA CYS A 95 -14.32 3.45 14.88
C CYS A 95 -14.18 4.89 15.45
N HIS A 96 -14.76 5.13 16.63
CA HIS A 96 -14.84 6.43 17.32
C HIS A 96 -15.78 7.51 16.72
N ASN A 97 -16.45 7.26 15.58
CA ASN A 97 -17.27 8.30 14.92
C ASN A 97 -18.76 8.14 15.19
N ILE A 98 -19.25 8.84 16.23
CA ILE A 98 -20.67 8.97 16.56
C ILE A 98 -21.50 9.66 15.46
N ASP A 99 -20.85 10.47 14.61
CA ASP A 99 -21.48 11.19 13.51
C ASP A 99 -21.44 10.43 12.17
N HIS A 100 -21.02 9.15 12.17
CA HIS A 100 -20.80 8.34 10.97
C HIS A 100 -19.78 8.91 9.96
N ARG A 101 -18.90 9.81 10.42
CA ARG A 101 -17.77 10.29 9.62
C ARG A 101 -16.77 9.14 9.40
N CYS A 102 -16.12 9.10 8.25
CA CYS A 102 -15.06 8.14 7.98
C CYS A 102 -13.75 8.63 8.63
N ALA A 103 -13.04 7.72 9.28
CA ALA A 103 -11.68 7.88 9.73
C ALA A 103 -10.77 7.02 8.84
N MET A 104 -9.55 7.50 8.60
CA MET A 104 -8.54 6.75 7.88
C MET A 104 -7.32 6.52 8.76
N THR A 105 -6.91 5.25 8.77
CA THR A 105 -5.68 4.75 9.35
C THR A 105 -4.75 4.36 8.22
N ILE A 106 -3.50 4.80 8.26
CA ILE A 106 -2.49 4.53 7.23
C ILE A 106 -1.32 3.83 7.90
N LEU A 107 -0.94 2.68 7.37
CA LEU A 107 0.18 1.86 7.83
C LEU A 107 1.12 1.60 6.67
N ARG A 108 2.41 1.82 6.85
CA ARG A 108 3.41 1.55 5.80
C ARG A 108 4.02 0.17 5.96
N GLN A 109 4.58 -0.39 4.89
CA GLN A 109 5.16 -1.73 4.90
C GLN A 109 6.20 -1.98 6.00
N TYR A 110 6.94 -0.95 6.43
CA TYR A 110 7.93 -1.08 7.51
C TYR A 110 7.31 -1.23 8.91
N GLU A 111 6.00 -1.01 9.04
CA GLU A 111 5.22 -1.23 10.26
C GLU A 111 4.68 -2.66 10.35
N ALA A 112 4.80 -3.44 9.27
CA ALA A 112 4.41 -4.84 9.20
C ALA A 112 5.61 -5.79 9.39
N ASP A 113 5.32 -6.97 9.93
CA ASP A 113 6.27 -8.07 9.98
C ASP A 113 6.25 -8.84 8.66
N SER A 114 7.42 -9.02 8.05
CA SER A 114 7.55 -9.90 6.88
C SER A 114 7.45 -11.37 7.31
N PHE A 115 6.68 -12.19 6.58
CA PHE A 115 6.63 -13.64 6.83
C PHE A 115 6.97 -14.46 5.58
N ASN A 116 7.44 -15.70 5.79
CA ASN A 116 7.76 -16.58 4.68
C ASN A 116 6.50 -17.22 4.10
N CYS A 117 6.27 -16.98 2.82
CA CYS A 117 5.11 -17.43 2.08
C CYS A 117 5.48 -17.87 0.64
N GLY A 118 6.74 -18.25 0.43
CA GLY A 118 7.28 -18.61 -0.88
C GLY A 118 7.97 -17.43 -1.57
N LYS A 119 7.62 -17.17 -2.83
CA LYS A 119 8.24 -16.13 -3.67
C LYS A 119 7.56 -14.75 -3.58
N ARG A 120 6.53 -14.65 -2.75
CA ARG A 120 5.62 -13.51 -2.66
C ARG A 120 6.12 -12.50 -1.61
N VAL A 121 5.72 -11.24 -1.74
CA VAL A 121 5.93 -10.24 -0.70
C VAL A 121 4.82 -10.41 0.34
N CYS A 122 5.16 -10.75 1.56
CA CYS A 122 4.17 -11.15 2.57
C CYS A 122 4.29 -10.36 3.85
N LEU A 123 3.24 -9.59 4.15
CA LEU A 123 3.17 -8.63 5.22
C LEU A 123 2.08 -9.01 6.22
N ASP A 124 2.46 -9.13 7.49
CA ASP A 124 1.56 -9.31 8.61
C ASP A 124 1.56 -8.04 9.46
N PHE A 125 0.45 -7.31 9.43
CA PHE A 125 0.28 -6.08 10.22
C PHE A 125 -0.15 -6.37 11.67
N GLY A 126 -0.32 -7.65 12.03
CA GLY A 126 -0.67 -8.06 13.38
C GLY A 126 -2.05 -7.58 13.83
N ASP A 127 -2.17 -7.32 15.14
CA ASP A 127 -3.38 -6.75 15.74
C ASP A 127 -3.30 -5.21 15.69
N ILE A 128 -4.30 -4.58 15.05
CA ILE A 128 -4.39 -3.14 14.85
C ILE A 128 -5.58 -2.59 15.64
N GLU A 129 -5.31 -1.71 16.60
CA GLU A 129 -6.33 -1.03 17.39
C GLU A 129 -6.70 0.33 16.76
N LEU A 130 -7.84 0.36 16.08
CA LEU A 130 -8.32 1.52 15.32
C LEU A 130 -8.68 2.73 16.20
N SER A 131 -8.85 2.54 17.51
CA SER A 131 -9.12 3.65 18.43
C SER A 131 -7.87 4.39 18.94
N GLU A 132 -6.68 3.84 18.74
CA GLU A 132 -5.43 4.40 19.29
C GLU A 132 -4.53 5.07 18.22
N GLN A 133 -4.83 4.87 16.94
CA GLN A 133 -3.98 5.38 15.86
C GLN A 133 -4.17 6.87 15.56
N LYS A 134 -3.12 7.49 15.00
CA LYS A 134 -3.18 8.86 14.48
C LYS A 134 -4.12 8.89 13.27
N VAL A 135 -5.38 9.16 13.53
CA VAL A 135 -6.39 9.32 12.50
C VAL A 135 -6.06 10.56 11.68
N HIS A 136 -5.79 10.36 10.39
CA HIS A 136 -5.83 11.47 9.45
C HIS A 136 -7.30 11.78 9.17
N HIS A 137 -7.82 12.82 9.83
CA HIS A 137 -9.12 13.36 9.49
C HIS A 137 -9.00 14.05 8.13
N THR A 138 -9.51 13.43 7.08
CA THR A 138 -9.73 14.15 5.83
C THR A 138 -11.02 14.95 5.95
N ASP A 139 -10.89 16.27 6.00
CA ASP A 139 -11.99 17.23 5.81
C ASP A 139 -12.56 17.22 4.38
N VAL A 140 -12.17 16.25 3.55
CA VAL A 140 -12.53 16.16 2.13
C VAL A 140 -13.91 15.51 2.01
N PHE A 141 -14.93 16.35 2.28
CA PHE A 141 -16.33 16.19 1.90
C PHE A 141 -17.03 14.90 2.34
N GLU A 142 -17.84 15.00 3.41
CA GLU A 142 -19.19 14.39 3.54
C GLU A 142 -19.43 12.95 3.05
N ARG A 143 -18.42 12.10 2.94
CA ARG A 143 -18.61 10.71 2.53
C ARG A 143 -18.85 9.87 3.78
N ARG A 144 -20.09 9.39 3.93
CA ARG A 144 -20.36 8.18 4.72
C ARG A 144 -19.39 7.11 4.24
N CYS A 145 -18.89 6.26 5.13
CA CYS A 145 -18.18 5.05 4.74
C CYS A 145 -19.10 4.25 3.81
N TYR A 146 -19.01 4.47 2.51
CA TYR A 146 -19.67 3.66 1.52
C TYR A 146 -18.61 2.69 1.04
N PRO A 147 -18.96 1.42 0.76
CA PRO A 147 -18.16 0.65 -0.17
C PRO A 147 -18.05 1.51 -1.43
N MET A 148 -16.84 1.80 -1.90
CA MET A 148 -16.67 2.53 -3.14
C MET A 148 -17.38 1.68 -4.21
N ARG A 149 -18.56 2.12 -4.65
CA ARG A 149 -19.15 1.59 -5.87
C ARG A 149 -18.09 1.83 -6.92
N HIS A 150 -17.52 0.76 -7.48
CA HIS A 150 -16.64 0.82 -8.63
C HIS A 150 -17.25 1.79 -9.64
N TYR A 151 -16.72 3.01 -9.70
CA TYR A 151 -17.05 3.92 -10.77
C TYR A 151 -16.13 3.50 -11.90
N HIS A 152 -16.72 2.86 -12.90
CA HIS A 152 -16.11 2.79 -14.21
C HIS A 152 -16.15 4.21 -14.78
N ASP A 153 -14.99 4.84 -14.92
CA ASP A 153 -14.86 5.93 -15.88
C ASP A 153 -15.07 5.35 -17.29
N GLU A 154 -15.64 6.16 -18.19
CA GLU A 154 -16.07 5.72 -19.54
C GLU A 154 -14.89 5.28 -20.43
N ASP A 155 -13.65 5.47 -19.98
CA ASP A 155 -12.38 5.09 -20.61
C ASP A 155 -11.67 3.90 -19.95
N GLY A 156 -12.16 3.39 -18.82
CA GLY A 156 -11.63 2.21 -18.14
C GLY A 156 -10.32 2.44 -17.37
N THR A 157 -9.91 3.68 -17.13
CA THR A 157 -8.75 4.00 -16.29
C THR A 157 -9.18 4.35 -14.86
N TRP A 158 -8.43 3.86 -13.87
CA TRP A 158 -8.64 4.17 -12.46
C TRP A 158 -7.79 5.38 -12.09
N GLU A 159 -8.35 6.60 -12.08
CA GLU A 159 -7.65 7.75 -11.48
C GLU A 159 -8.42 8.25 -10.27
N ASP A 160 -8.06 7.78 -9.07
CA ASP A 160 -8.48 8.45 -7.84
C ASP A 160 -7.46 9.54 -7.51
N GLU A 161 -7.70 10.77 -7.95
CA GLU A 161 -6.85 11.95 -7.68
C GLU A 161 -6.67 12.29 -6.18
N ARG A 162 -7.21 11.47 -5.27
CA ARG A 162 -7.29 11.69 -3.83
C ARG A 162 -6.02 11.37 -3.04
N TRP A 163 -5.06 10.64 -3.61
CA TRP A 163 -3.87 10.16 -2.88
C TRP A 163 -2.58 10.93 -3.18
N LYS A 164 -2.58 11.81 -4.19
CA LYS A 164 -1.44 12.65 -4.65
C LYS A 164 -0.83 13.60 -3.59
N HIS A 165 -1.27 13.55 -2.33
CA HIS A 165 -0.91 14.46 -1.24
C HIS A 165 -0.58 13.77 0.12
N LEU A 166 -0.51 12.44 0.17
CA LEU A 166 0.08 11.73 1.31
C LEU A 166 1.63 11.79 1.29
#